data_AF-A0A7S1HW17-F1
#
_entry.id   AF-A0A7S1HW17-F1
#
_cell.length_a   1.000
_cell.length_b   1.000
_cell.length_c   1.000
_cell.angle_alpha   90.00
_cell.angle_beta   90.00
_cell.angle_gamma   90.00
#
_symmetry.space_group_name_H-M   'P 1'
#
loop_
_entity.id
_entity.type
_entity.pdbx_description
1 polymer ?
#
loop_
_entity_poly.entity_id
_entity_poly.type
_entity_poly.pdbx_seq_one_letter_code
_entity_poly.pdbx_strand_id
1 'polypeptide(L)'
;EGPSTCHKLLTVLELRHRRSMMLLKPQADFECHEYTKTLGHYVFTPRFAAGVNVSPAMLEHFMAQIAYSDHIYDIVISLLASRPSSATIRRIPCPDAMVERSYRQLWVYLARKSQIPLGLYRTNTPGALLPYVVINPPDDTIVSTSDCLFVLTSAH
;
A
#
# COMPACT_ATOMS: atom_id res chain seq x y z
N GLU A 1 -26.15 10.64 25.96
CA GLU A 1 -25.12 9.59 25.80
C GLU A 1 -24.41 9.85 24.48
N GLY A 2 -23.20 10.42 24.52
CA GLY A 2 -22.43 10.72 23.32
C GLY A 2 -21.71 9.46 22.82
N PRO A 3 -21.58 9.24 21.50
CA PRO A 3 -20.86 8.08 20.99
C PRO A 3 -19.37 8.23 21.36
N SER A 4 -18.88 7.31 22.18
CA SER A 4 -17.45 7.14 22.46
C SER A 4 -16.71 6.95 21.13
N THR A 5 -15.95 7.96 20.73
CA THR A 5 -15.03 7.91 19.59
C THR A 5 -13.94 6.90 19.90
N CYS A 6 -14.15 5.65 19.50
CA CYS A 6 -13.12 4.62 19.48
C CYS A 6 -12.05 5.07 18.48
N HIS A 7 -10.99 5.71 18.97
CA HIS A 7 -9.82 6.04 18.17
C HIS A 7 -9.24 4.73 17.64
N LYS A 8 -9.38 4.49 16.33
CA LYS A 8 -8.71 3.38 15.65
C LYS A 8 -7.20 3.64 15.69
N LEU A 9 -6.53 3.04 16.67
CA LEU A 9 -5.07 3.07 16.77
C LEU A 9 -4.49 2.23 15.61
N LEU A 10 -3.79 2.88 14.67
CA LEU A 10 -3.04 2.18 13.62
C LEU A 10 -1.66 1.82 14.17
N THR A 11 -1.48 0.57 14.60
CA THR A 11 -0.18 0.07 15.08
C THR A 11 0.53 -0.68 13.96
N VAL A 12 1.71 -0.23 13.54
CA VAL A 12 2.59 -0.98 12.66
C VAL A 12 3.44 -1.93 13.50
N LEU A 13 3.45 -3.22 13.16
CA LEU A 13 4.17 -4.26 13.88
C LEU A 13 5.34 -4.77 13.05
N GLU A 14 6.53 -4.72 13.64
CA GLU A 14 7.71 -5.41 13.11
C GLU A 14 7.71 -6.87 13.59
N LEU A 15 7.80 -7.81 12.65
CA LEU A 15 7.84 -9.24 12.94
C LEU A 15 9.11 -9.88 12.40
N ARG A 16 9.90 -10.49 13.30
CA ARG A 16 11.16 -11.16 12.93
C ARG A 16 10.97 -12.36 12.02
N HIS A 17 9.97 -13.20 12.30
CA HIS A 17 9.70 -14.38 11.50
C HIS A 17 8.48 -14.19 10.61
N ARG A 18 8.61 -14.44 9.30
CA ARG A 18 7.51 -14.39 8.32
C ARG A 18 6.30 -15.23 8.77
N ARG A 19 6.56 -16.39 9.39
CA ARG A 19 5.50 -17.27 9.92
C ARG A 19 4.67 -16.63 11.03
N SER A 20 5.23 -15.71 11.80
CA SER A 20 4.52 -14.98 12.86
C SER A 20 3.45 -14.03 12.29
N MET A 21 3.58 -13.59 11.04
CA MET A 21 2.56 -12.76 10.38
C MET A 21 1.22 -13.49 10.24
N MET A 22 1.27 -14.81 10.12
CA MET A 22 0.08 -15.67 9.99
C MET A 22 -0.63 -15.89 11.34
N LEU A 23 0.06 -15.66 12.46
CA LEU A 23 -0.49 -15.85 13.82
C LEU A 23 -1.33 -14.66 14.27
N LEU A 24 -1.12 -13.49 13.67
CA LEU A 24 -1.90 -12.29 13.93
C LEU A 24 -3.26 -12.39 13.21
N LYS A 25 -4.14 -13.25 13.70
CA LYS A 25 -5.52 -13.36 13.19
C LYS A 25 -6.27 -12.06 13.51
N PRO A 26 -6.99 -11.47 12.53
CA PRO A 26 -8.01 -10.49 12.84
C PRO A 26 -9.07 -11.14 13.75
N GLN A 27 -9.60 -10.38 14.70
CA GLN A 27 -10.62 -10.84 15.66
C GLN A 27 -12.01 -11.02 15.02
N ALA A 28 -12.12 -11.00 13.69
CA ALA A 28 -13.37 -11.12 12.96
C ALA A 28 -13.31 -12.29 11.97
N ASP A 29 -14.24 -13.21 12.18
CA ASP A 29 -14.51 -14.47 11.49
C ASP A 29 -14.71 -14.31 9.98
N PHE A 30 -13.63 -14.31 9.19
CA PHE A 30 -13.71 -14.64 7.77
C PHE A 30 -12.72 -15.72 7.39
N GLU A 31 -13.26 -16.71 6.68
CA GLU A 31 -12.62 -17.89 6.13
C GLU A 31 -11.64 -17.56 4.99
N CYS A 32 -10.63 -16.72 5.24
CA CYS A 32 -9.45 -16.70 4.38
C CYS A 32 -8.52 -17.90 4.69
N HIS A 33 -9.10 -19.00 5.19
CA HIS A 33 -8.39 -20.18 5.70
C HIS A 33 -7.86 -21.08 4.58
N GLU A 34 -8.41 -21.01 3.36
CA GLU A 34 -8.05 -21.96 2.31
C GLU A 34 -6.82 -21.51 1.49
N TYR A 35 -6.75 -20.22 1.11
CA TYR A 35 -5.61 -19.67 0.35
C TYR A 35 -4.33 -19.50 1.18
N THR A 36 -4.47 -19.13 2.46
CA THR A 36 -3.31 -18.94 3.34
C THR A 36 -2.65 -20.27 3.76
N LYS A 37 -3.44 -21.35 3.87
CA LYS A 37 -2.93 -22.68 4.25
C LYS A 37 -2.20 -23.40 3.13
N THR A 38 -2.62 -23.22 1.87
CA THR A 38 -2.06 -23.94 0.72
C THR A 38 -0.78 -23.31 0.18
N LEU A 39 -0.67 -21.99 0.25
CA LEU A 39 0.46 -21.25 -0.32
C LEU A 39 1.47 -20.78 0.76
N GLY A 40 1.09 -20.65 2.03
CA GLY A 40 2.03 -20.19 3.08
C GLY A 40 2.60 -18.79 2.85
N HIS A 41 1.99 -18.02 1.94
CA HIS A 41 2.46 -16.73 1.50
C HIS A 41 1.79 -15.62 2.33
N TYR A 42 2.56 -15.03 3.26
CA TYR A 42 2.12 -13.95 4.14
C TYR A 42 1.60 -12.72 3.38
N VAL A 43 1.97 -12.57 2.10
CA VAL A 43 1.58 -11.44 1.24
C VAL A 43 0.08 -11.35 1.00
N PHE A 44 -0.65 -12.44 1.19
CA PHE A 44 -2.12 -12.48 1.07
C PHE A 44 -2.85 -12.23 2.38
N THR A 45 -2.12 -11.99 3.49
CA THR A 45 -2.77 -11.69 4.76
C THR A 45 -3.35 -10.26 4.74
N PRO A 46 -4.60 -10.04 5.19
CA PRO A 46 -5.21 -8.71 5.20
C PRO A 46 -4.37 -7.66 5.95
N ARG A 47 -3.68 -8.06 7.03
CA ARG A 47 -2.80 -7.17 7.80
C ARG A 47 -1.54 -6.76 7.03
N PHE A 48 -0.96 -7.67 6.25
CA PHE A 48 0.15 -7.30 5.37
C PHE A 48 -0.33 -6.37 4.26
N ALA A 49 -1.43 -6.72 3.59
CA ALA A 49 -2.01 -5.90 2.52
C ALA A 49 -2.37 -4.48 2.99
N ALA A 50 -2.77 -4.34 4.26
CA ALA A 50 -3.05 -3.06 4.92
C ALA A 50 -1.82 -2.25 5.31
N GLY A 51 -0.60 -2.80 5.17
CA GLY A 51 0.65 -2.19 5.63
C GLY A 51 0.84 -2.21 7.14
N VAL A 52 0.09 -3.06 7.86
CA VAL A 52 0.11 -3.15 9.33
C VAL A 52 1.25 -4.05 9.82
N ASN A 53 1.67 -5.01 9.01
CA ASN A 53 2.76 -5.93 9.34
C ASN A 53 3.92 -5.73 8.37
N VAL A 54 5.11 -5.50 8.92
CA VAL A 54 6.37 -5.45 8.14
C VAL A 54 7.34 -6.48 8.72
N SER A 55 8.12 -7.13 7.86
CA SER A 55 9.14 -8.09 8.29
C SER A 55 10.49 -7.72 7.71
N PRO A 56 11.57 -7.72 8.51
CA PRO A 56 12.93 -7.51 8.01
C PRO A 56 13.32 -8.50 6.91
N ALA A 57 12.70 -9.70 6.90
CA ALA A 57 12.92 -10.68 5.86
C ALA A 57 12.47 -10.19 4.46
N MET A 58 11.69 -9.11 4.33
CA MET A 58 11.41 -8.46 3.05
C MET A 58 12.68 -7.83 2.46
N LEU A 59 13.61 -7.36 3.30
CA LEU A 59 14.89 -6.80 2.87
C LEU A 59 15.81 -7.86 2.26
N GLU A 60 15.67 -9.14 2.61
CA GLU A 60 16.47 -10.22 2.00
C GLU A 60 16.26 -10.31 0.49
N HIS A 61 15.01 -10.19 0.02
CA HIS A 61 14.72 -10.17 -1.42
C HIS A 61 15.30 -8.92 -2.07
N PHE A 62 15.24 -7.78 -1.39
CA PHE A 62 15.83 -6.53 -1.88
C PHE A 62 17.35 -6.67 -2.04
N MET A 63 18.05 -7.25 -1.06
CA MET A 63 19.50 -7.51 -1.15
C MET A 63 19.84 -8.42 -2.34
N ALA A 64 19.04 -9.46 -2.57
CA ALA A 64 19.21 -10.33 -3.73
C ALA A 64 19.02 -9.58 -5.05
N GLN A 65 18.04 -8.66 -5.14
CA GLN A 65 17.80 -7.85 -6.34
C GLN A 65 18.91 -6.84 -6.61
N ILE A 66 19.46 -6.21 -5.57
CA ILE A 66 20.57 -5.25 -5.71
C ILE A 66 21.81 -5.93 -6.29
N ALA A 67 22.07 -7.19 -5.94
CA ALA A 67 23.19 -7.94 -6.50
C ALA A 67 23.13 -8.09 -8.03
N TYR A 68 21.96 -7.94 -8.65
CA TYR A 68 21.78 -7.95 -10.10
C TYR A 68 21.68 -6.56 -10.72
N SER A 69 21.30 -5.53 -9.96
CA SER A 69 21.08 -4.17 -10.47
C SER A 69 21.32 -3.13 -9.37
N ASP A 70 22.45 -2.44 -9.47
CA ASP A 70 22.83 -1.37 -8.54
C ASP A 70 21.81 -0.23 -8.52
N HIS A 71 21.12 0.02 -9.64
CA HIS A 71 20.11 1.07 -9.75
C HIS A 71 18.93 0.89 -8.78
N ILE A 72 18.61 -0.36 -8.40
CA ILE A 72 17.55 -0.66 -7.45
C ILE A 72 17.88 -0.07 -6.07
N TYR A 73 19.14 -0.17 -5.66
CA TYR A 73 19.62 0.42 -4.41
C TYR A 73 19.45 1.95 -4.44
N ASP A 74 19.95 2.59 -5.50
CA ASP A 74 19.90 4.05 -5.63
C ASP A 74 18.46 4.59 -5.62
N ILE A 75 17.55 3.93 -6.33
CA ILE A 75 16.13 4.30 -6.37
C ILE A 75 15.52 4.18 -4.98
N VAL A 76 15.67 3.04 -4.31
CA VAL A 76 15.04 2.81 -3.00
C VAL A 76 15.60 3.74 -1.94
N ILE A 77 16.93 3.92 -1.88
CA ILE A 77 17.56 4.85 -0.93
C ILE A 77 17.14 6.30 -1.22
N SER A 78 17.04 6.70 -2.48
CA SER A 78 16.58 8.05 -2.84
C SER A 78 15.13 8.29 -2.42
N LEU A 79 14.26 7.30 -2.56
CA LEU A 79 12.85 7.39 -2.15
C LEU A 79 12.69 7.38 -0.61
N LEU A 80 13.52 6.62 0.11
CA LEU A 80 13.45 6.52 1.58
C LEU A 80 14.12 7.69 2.30
N ALA A 81 15.30 8.11 1.84
CA ALA A 81 16.11 9.13 2.53
C ALA A 81 15.55 10.55 2.40
N SER A 82 14.51 10.77 1.59
CA SER A 82 13.79 12.05 1.43
C SER A 82 14.74 13.25 1.42
N ARG A 83 15.65 13.27 0.44
CA ARG A 83 16.59 14.39 0.28
C ARG A 83 15.79 15.63 -0.15
N PRO A 84 16.19 16.85 0.28
CA PRO A 84 15.43 18.08 0.04
C PRO A 84 15.23 18.43 -1.45
N SER A 85 15.96 17.80 -2.37
CA SER A 85 15.82 17.96 -3.81
C SER A 85 15.38 16.68 -4.54
N SER A 86 14.99 15.62 -3.82
CA SER A 86 14.55 14.36 -4.43
C SER A 86 13.03 14.31 -4.56
N ALA A 87 12.56 13.52 -5.52
CA ALA A 87 11.15 13.17 -5.57
C ALA A 87 10.75 12.42 -4.28
N THR A 88 9.54 12.68 -3.79
CA THR A 88 8.99 12.08 -2.58
C THR A 88 7.69 11.35 -2.89
N ILE A 89 7.45 10.24 -2.18
CA ILE A 89 6.19 9.53 -2.24
C ILE A 89 5.24 10.15 -1.21
N ARG A 90 4.11 10.65 -1.68
CA ARG A 90 3.06 11.23 -0.84
C ARG A 90 1.78 10.44 -0.99
N ARG A 91 1.03 10.35 0.12
CA ARG A 91 -0.36 9.89 0.08
C ARG A 91 -1.29 11.08 -0.05
N ILE A 92 -2.15 11.08 -1.07
CA ILE A 92 -3.16 12.13 -1.30
C ILE A 92 -4.56 11.51 -1.39
N PRO A 93 -5.64 12.23 -1.03
CA PRO A 93 -7.00 11.75 -1.30
C PRO A 93 -7.28 11.69 -2.80
N CYS A 94 -8.23 10.87 -3.22
CA CYS A 94 -8.74 10.91 -4.60
C CYS A 94 -9.30 12.31 -4.92
N PRO A 95 -8.83 12.97 -5.99
CA PRO A 95 -9.43 14.23 -6.44
C PRO A 95 -10.91 14.02 -6.80
N ASP A 96 -11.80 14.90 -6.34
CA ASP A 96 -13.25 14.78 -6.57
C ASP A 96 -13.61 14.65 -8.06
N ALA A 97 -12.88 15.36 -8.93
CA ALA A 97 -13.08 15.29 -10.38
C ALA A 97 -12.81 13.90 -10.99
N MET A 98 -12.05 13.06 -10.29
CA MET A 98 -11.62 11.72 -10.74
C MET A 98 -12.39 10.58 -10.09
N VAL A 99 -13.34 10.89 -9.20
CA VAL A 99 -14.25 9.90 -8.61
C VAL A 99 -15.07 9.25 -9.73
N GLU A 100 -15.23 7.92 -9.67
CA GLU A 100 -15.92 7.10 -10.67
C GLU A 100 -15.29 7.17 -12.09
N ARG A 101 -14.07 7.71 -12.20
CA ARG A 101 -13.28 7.68 -13.43
C ARG A 101 -12.33 6.49 -13.41
N SER A 102 -11.87 6.12 -14.61
CA SER A 102 -10.86 5.08 -14.78
C SER A 102 -9.48 5.55 -14.26
N TYR A 103 -8.67 4.61 -13.79
CA TYR A 103 -7.32 4.87 -13.33
C TYR A 103 -6.46 5.50 -14.42
N ARG A 104 -6.69 5.15 -15.69
CA ARG A 104 -6.06 5.80 -16.85
C ARG A 104 -6.33 7.32 -16.88
N GLN A 105 -7.58 7.73 -16.69
CA GLN A 105 -7.96 9.15 -16.71
C GLN A 105 -7.32 9.90 -15.54
N LEU A 106 -7.32 9.29 -14.36
CA LEU A 106 -6.62 9.79 -13.17
C LEU A 106 -5.11 9.92 -13.42
N TRP A 107 -4.49 8.95 -14.07
CA TRP A 107 -3.07 8.97 -14.42
C TRP A 107 -2.75 10.18 -15.29
N VAL A 108 -3.52 10.39 -16.36
CA VAL A 108 -3.35 11.55 -17.25
C VAL A 108 -3.59 12.87 -16.51
N TYR A 109 -4.57 12.92 -15.61
CA TYR A 109 -4.87 14.09 -14.79
C TYR A 109 -3.70 14.47 -13.87
N LEU A 110 -3.11 13.49 -13.18
CA LEU A 110 -1.97 13.71 -12.28
C LEU A 110 -0.68 14.01 -13.03
N ALA A 111 -0.45 13.37 -14.18
CA ALA A 111 0.72 13.61 -15.01
C ALA A 111 0.79 15.08 -15.48
N ARG A 112 -0.36 15.69 -15.82
CA ARG A 112 -0.46 17.13 -16.15
C ARG A 112 -0.09 18.06 -14.99
N LYS A 113 -0.11 17.55 -13.76
CA LYS A 113 0.30 18.25 -12.54
C LYS A 113 1.70 17.88 -12.08
N SER A 114 2.50 17.22 -12.94
CA SER A 114 3.83 16.71 -12.61
C SER A 114 3.83 15.72 -11.43
N GLN A 115 2.76 14.92 -11.32
CA GLN A 115 2.61 13.87 -10.31
C GLN A 115 2.45 12.52 -11.00
N ILE A 116 3.18 11.50 -10.52
CA ILE A 116 3.11 10.14 -11.06
C ILE A 116 2.40 9.25 -10.04
N PRO A 117 1.18 8.77 -10.30
CA PRO A 117 0.54 7.81 -9.41
C PRO A 117 1.25 6.46 -9.48
N LEU A 118 1.50 5.87 -8.31
CA LEU A 118 2.16 4.57 -8.13
C LEU A 118 1.14 3.47 -7.81
N GLY A 119 0.05 3.82 -7.13
CA GLY A 119 -0.97 2.87 -6.72
C GLY A 119 -2.09 3.49 -5.91
N LEU A 120 -3.09 2.65 -5.61
CA LEU A 120 -4.26 2.99 -4.81
C LEU A 120 -4.16 2.36 -3.42
N TYR A 121 -4.64 3.07 -2.41
CA TYR A 121 -4.90 2.56 -1.07
C TYR A 121 -6.40 2.59 -0.83
N ARG A 122 -7.03 1.41 -0.92
CA ARG A 122 -8.48 1.26 -0.87
C ARG A 122 -8.91 1.02 0.56
N THR A 123 -9.85 1.83 1.06
CA THR A 123 -10.24 1.79 2.49
C THR A 123 -11.63 1.24 2.75
N ASN A 124 -12.52 1.28 1.76
CA ASN A 124 -13.93 0.89 1.91
C ASN A 124 -14.39 -0.05 0.79
N THR A 125 -13.66 -1.15 0.60
CA THR A 125 -14.03 -2.18 -0.38
C THR A 125 -15.00 -3.19 0.24
N PRO A 126 -16.16 -3.47 -0.38
CA PRO A 126 -17.08 -4.50 0.10
C PRO A 126 -16.38 -5.84 0.32
N GLY A 127 -16.53 -6.41 1.51
CA GLY A 127 -15.90 -7.68 1.89
C GLY A 127 -14.45 -7.58 2.40
N ALA A 128 -13.81 -6.41 2.30
CA ALA A 128 -12.47 -6.20 2.87
C ALA A 128 -12.58 -5.65 4.30
N LEU A 129 -12.05 -6.40 5.28
CA LEU A 129 -12.03 -5.99 6.70
C LEU A 129 -11.02 -4.87 6.98
N LEU A 130 -9.96 -4.80 6.17
CA LEU A 130 -8.86 -3.86 6.31
C LEU A 130 -8.60 -3.21 4.95
N PRO A 131 -8.04 -1.98 4.95
CA PRO A 131 -7.61 -1.35 3.72
C PRO A 131 -6.51 -2.17 3.05
N TYR A 132 -6.29 -1.96 1.76
CA TYR A 132 -5.20 -2.63 1.03
C TYR A 132 -4.62 -1.77 -0.08
N VAL A 133 -3.39 -2.10 -0.48
CA VAL A 133 -2.67 -1.43 -1.56
C VAL A 133 -2.86 -2.19 -2.88
N VAL A 134 -3.16 -1.46 -3.95
CA VAL A 134 -3.10 -1.94 -5.34
C VAL A 134 -2.01 -1.16 -6.07
N ILE A 135 -0.88 -1.82 -6.36
CA ILE A 135 0.25 -1.21 -7.06
C ILE A 135 -0.01 -1.31 -8.56
N ASN A 136 0.20 -0.21 -9.29
CA ASN A 136 -0.04 -0.11 -10.74
C ASN A 136 -1.35 -0.80 -11.20
N PRO A 137 -2.52 -0.33 -10.72
CA PRO A 137 -3.81 -0.89 -11.12
C PRO A 137 -3.99 -0.93 -12.65
N PRO A 138 -4.78 -1.87 -13.18
CA PRO A 138 -5.24 -1.86 -14.58
C PRO A 138 -5.85 -0.51 -14.99
N ASP A 139 -5.74 -0.17 -16.26
CA ASP A 139 -6.09 1.14 -16.80
C ASP A 139 -7.60 1.45 -16.70
N ASP A 140 -8.43 0.42 -16.75
CA ASP A 140 -9.89 0.43 -16.59
C ASP A 140 -10.37 0.44 -15.12
N THR A 141 -9.46 0.32 -14.14
CA THR A 141 -9.81 0.30 -12.71
C THR A 141 -10.56 1.57 -12.32
N ILE A 142 -11.80 1.42 -11.82
CA ILE A 142 -12.60 2.57 -11.36
C ILE A 142 -12.12 3.03 -9.98
N VAL A 143 -11.90 4.34 -9.84
CA VAL A 143 -11.45 4.99 -8.61
C VAL A 143 -12.65 5.41 -7.77
N SER A 144 -12.61 5.13 -6.46
CA SER A 144 -13.65 5.47 -5.50
C SER A 144 -13.31 6.75 -4.72
N THR A 145 -14.34 7.43 -4.17
CA THR A 145 -14.18 8.53 -3.19
C THR A 145 -13.37 8.11 -1.96
N SER A 146 -13.45 6.82 -1.58
CA SER A 146 -12.76 6.26 -0.42
C SER A 146 -11.30 5.88 -0.69
N ASP A 147 -10.85 6.00 -1.93
CA ASP A 147 -9.49 5.67 -2.31
C ASP A 147 -8.52 6.80 -1.94
N CYS A 148 -7.36 6.42 -1.44
CA CYS A 148 -6.19 7.27 -1.38
C CYS A 148 -5.18 6.85 -2.46
N LEU A 149 -4.32 7.78 -2.87
CA LEU A 149 -3.33 7.58 -3.91
C LEU A 149 -1.94 7.69 -3.33
N PHE A 150 -1.04 6.78 -3.71
CA PHE A 150 0.39 7.01 -3.57
C PHE A 150 0.89 7.68 -4.84
N VAL A 151 1.42 8.89 -4.72
CA VAL A 151 1.95 9.67 -5.83
C VAL A 151 3.42 10.00 -5.59
N LEU A 152 4.22 9.88 -6.63
CA LEU A 152 5.56 10.46 -6.69
C LEU A 152 5.44 11.91 -7.16
N THR A 153 6.01 12.84 -6.40
CA THR A 153 6.05 14.27 -6.72
C THR A 153 7.44 14.81 -6.46
N SER A 154 7.87 15.83 -7.20
CA SER A 154 9.09 16.57 -6.85
C SER A 154 8.91 17.24 -5.48
N ALA A 155 10.00 17.32 -4.70
CA ALA A 155 10.08 18.29 -3.63
C ALA A 155 9.97 19.69 -4.24
N HIS A 156 9.00 20.47 -3.77
CA HIS A 156 8.82 21.88 -4.09
C HIS A 156 9.35 22.71 -2.94
#